data_AF-A0A848X116-F1
#
_entry.id   AF-A0A848X116-F1
#
_cell.length_a   1.000
_cell.length_b   1.000
_cell.length_c   1.000
_cell.angle_alpha   90.00
_cell.angle_beta   90.00
_cell.angle_gamma   90.00
#
_symmetry.space_group_name_H-M   'P 1'
#
loop_
_entity.id
_entity.type
_entity.pdbx_description
1 polymer ?
#
loop_
_entity_poly.entity_id
_entity_poly.type
_entity_poly.pdbx_seq_one_letter_code
_entity_poly.pdbx_strand_id
1 'polypeptide(L)'
;MESTRGLFSGAIVFSTIVSACCFSGIMIADPGEEPPIRPPEPPQAPASTTAKVVSIKPEEIVEYPKMRPEVQKLVRESLKLTALGLGYTYGSNNPENKGMDCSGTVQRALKAAGVKNPPRSSYTIYQWAGAAGNIRLARGVESLEDEAFQKLKPGDLLFWEGTYATAKRKPPISHVMIYLGTWKKDGKPVIFGASSGRRFRGKKIHGVSVFDFALPRKESKAKFVGYGPV
;
A
#
# COMPACT_ATOMS: atom_id res chain seq x y z
N MET A 1 -28.45 -62.02 -4.14
CA MET A 1 -28.87 -63.12 -3.25
C MET A 1 -28.39 -62.79 -1.85
N GLU A 2 -29.30 -62.97 -0.90
CA GLU A 2 -29.33 -62.46 0.47
C GLU A 2 -28.23 -62.96 1.42
N SER A 3 -28.22 -62.29 2.60
CA SER A 3 -27.90 -62.82 3.94
C SER A 3 -26.50 -62.44 4.45
N THR A 4 -26.26 -61.91 5.66
CA THR A 4 -27.05 -61.93 6.91
C THR A 4 -26.58 -60.83 7.87
N ARG A 5 -27.46 -60.47 8.80
CA ARG A 5 -27.35 -59.52 9.92
C ARG A 5 -26.32 -59.94 10.99
N GLY A 6 -25.87 -58.96 11.77
CA GLY A 6 -25.27 -59.15 13.10
C GLY A 6 -25.30 -57.86 13.94
N LEU A 7 -26.31 -57.74 14.83
CA LEU A 7 -26.41 -56.78 15.93
C LEU A 7 -25.78 -57.35 17.20
N PHE A 8 -25.09 -56.52 17.99
CA PHE A 8 -24.98 -56.55 19.47
C PHE A 8 -24.48 -55.14 19.88
N SER A 9 -25.28 -54.24 20.45
CA SER A 9 -25.88 -54.17 21.79
C SER A 9 -24.86 -54.24 22.93
N GLY A 10 -24.73 -53.12 23.65
CA GLY A 10 -23.95 -53.00 24.89
C GLY A 10 -23.99 -51.57 25.42
N ALA A 11 -25.06 -51.22 26.12
CA ALA A 11 -25.17 -50.04 26.99
C ALA A 11 -24.91 -50.45 28.46
N ILE A 12 -24.47 -49.48 29.28
CA ILE A 12 -24.63 -49.29 30.76
C ILE A 12 -23.50 -48.30 31.17
N VAL A 13 -23.73 -46.98 31.30
CA VAL A 13 -24.29 -46.18 32.40
C VAL A 13 -23.60 -46.39 33.77
N PHE A 14 -22.85 -45.40 34.28
CA PHE A 14 -23.20 -44.55 35.44
C PHE A 14 -22.01 -43.73 35.98
N SER A 15 -22.31 -42.46 36.27
CA SER A 15 -21.87 -41.66 37.43
C SER A 15 -20.37 -41.51 37.73
N THR A 16 -19.85 -40.29 37.68
CA THR A 16 -19.77 -39.42 38.88
C THR A 16 -19.22 -38.04 38.53
N ILE A 17 -19.84 -37.03 39.14
CA ILE A 17 -19.42 -35.64 39.29
C ILE A 17 -18.07 -35.60 40.02
N VAL A 18 -17.16 -34.67 39.67
CA VAL A 18 -16.33 -33.85 40.59
C VAL A 18 -15.43 -32.86 39.81
N SER A 19 -15.38 -31.63 40.34
CA SER A 19 -14.38 -30.58 40.19
C SER A 19 -14.19 -29.85 38.86
N ALA A 20 -14.76 -28.64 38.86
CA ALA A 20 -14.09 -27.47 38.30
C ALA A 20 -12.67 -27.31 38.88
N CYS A 21 -11.67 -27.32 38.02
CA CYS A 21 -10.37 -26.72 38.29
C CYS A 21 -10.09 -25.73 37.15
N CYS A 22 -10.14 -24.44 37.48
CA CYS A 22 -9.52 -23.38 36.71
C CYS A 22 -8.03 -23.71 36.54
N PHE A 23 -7.61 -24.07 35.33
CA PHE A 23 -6.19 -24.04 34.97
C PHE A 23 -5.91 -22.75 34.22
N SER A 24 -5.58 -21.73 35.01
CA SER A 24 -4.86 -20.54 34.58
C SER A 24 -3.47 -21.01 34.11
N GLY A 25 -3.36 -21.34 32.82
CA GLY A 25 -2.07 -21.63 32.19
C GLY A 25 -1.26 -20.35 32.04
N ILE A 26 -0.51 -19.99 33.09
CA ILE A 26 0.59 -19.04 33.01
C ILE A 26 1.65 -19.69 32.12
N MET A 27 1.82 -19.16 30.91
CA MET A 27 3.02 -19.41 30.09
C MET A 27 4.22 -18.89 30.89
N ILE A 28 5.00 -19.80 31.46
CA ILE A 28 6.33 -19.48 31.99
C ILE A 28 7.20 -19.20 30.77
N ALA A 29 7.52 -17.92 30.56
CA ALA A 29 8.52 -17.51 29.58
C ALA A 29 9.91 -17.98 30.05
N ASP A 30 10.66 -18.57 29.12
CA ASP A 30 12.06 -18.95 29.28
C ASP A 30 12.91 -17.67 29.50
N PRO A 31 13.66 -17.54 30.62
CA PRO A 31 14.42 -16.32 30.89
C PRO A 31 15.76 -16.38 30.17
N GLY A 32 15.79 -16.04 28.88
CA GLY A 32 17.06 -16.02 28.16
C GLY A 32 17.09 -15.51 26.72
N GLU A 33 15.95 -15.33 26.04
CA GLU A 33 15.95 -14.82 24.67
C GLU A 33 15.42 -13.38 24.62
N GLU A 34 16.35 -12.41 24.62
CA GLU A 34 16.01 -11.02 24.36
C GLU A 34 15.33 -10.90 22.98
N PRO A 35 14.17 -10.22 22.88
CA PRO A 35 13.51 -10.01 21.60
C PRO A 35 14.45 -9.24 20.66
N PRO A 36 14.44 -9.54 19.35
CA PRO A 36 15.33 -8.89 18.40
C PRO A 36 15.15 -7.37 18.46
N ILE A 37 16.28 -6.67 18.65
CA ILE A 37 16.34 -5.21 18.71
C ILE A 37 15.73 -4.65 17.42
N ARG A 38 14.51 -4.09 17.54
CA ARG A 38 13.89 -3.35 16.45
C ARG A 38 14.76 -2.12 16.18
N PRO A 39 15.09 -1.82 14.91
CA PRO A 39 15.77 -0.56 14.57
C PRO A 39 14.99 0.61 15.16
N PRO A 40 15.67 1.70 15.57
CA PRO A 40 15.02 2.86 16.14
C PRO A 40 13.93 3.35 15.18
N GLU A 41 12.72 3.47 15.71
CA GLU A 41 11.59 3.99 14.98
C GLU A 41 11.92 5.41 14.51
N PRO A 42 11.84 5.72 13.20
CA PRO A 42 12.03 7.09 12.75
C PRO A 42 10.99 7.98 13.43
N PRO A 43 11.29 9.26 13.70
CA PRO A 43 10.38 10.15 14.42
C PRO A 43 8.99 10.09 13.78
N GLN A 44 8.05 9.44 14.48
CA GLN A 44 6.67 9.41 14.05
C GLN A 44 6.21 10.86 14.06
N ALA A 45 5.77 11.36 12.90
CA ALA A 45 4.95 12.55 12.90
C ALA A 45 3.75 12.26 13.82
N PRO A 46 3.41 13.15 14.77
CA PRO A 46 2.31 12.90 15.69
C PRO A 46 1.06 12.54 14.89
N ALA A 47 0.29 11.56 15.39
CA ALA A 47 -0.97 11.15 14.81
C ALA A 47 -1.90 12.37 14.74
N SER A 48 -1.93 13.01 13.57
CA SER A 48 -2.72 14.22 13.35
C SER A 48 -4.19 13.85 13.30
N THR A 49 -4.93 14.49 14.18
CA THR A 49 -6.36 14.81 14.07
C THR A 49 -6.73 15.11 12.61
N THR A 50 -7.76 14.41 12.12
CA THR A 50 -8.40 14.48 10.78
C THR A 50 -7.44 14.73 9.62
N ALA A 51 -7.03 13.67 8.93
CA ALA A 51 -6.17 13.76 7.76
C ALA A 51 -6.75 14.72 6.72
N LYS A 52 -5.98 15.76 6.37
CA LYS A 52 -6.33 16.67 5.27
C LYS A 52 -6.06 15.96 3.95
N VAL A 53 -7.04 15.20 3.49
CA VAL A 53 -7.03 14.43 2.25
C VAL A 53 -7.71 15.20 1.11
N VAL A 54 -7.35 14.85 -0.11
CA VAL A 54 -7.95 15.34 -1.35
C VAL A 54 -8.42 14.13 -2.15
N SER A 55 -9.64 14.24 -2.68
CA SER A 55 -10.21 13.32 -3.66
C SER A 55 -10.65 14.11 -4.89
N ILE A 56 -10.65 13.44 -6.04
CA ILE A 56 -11.21 13.91 -7.31
C ILE A 56 -12.10 12.80 -7.87
N LYS A 57 -12.95 13.12 -8.84
CA LYS A 57 -13.74 12.11 -9.56
C LYS A 57 -12.93 11.51 -10.71
N PRO A 58 -13.16 10.24 -11.08
CA PRO A 58 -12.51 9.64 -12.24
C PRO A 58 -12.75 10.45 -13.53
N GLU A 59 -13.94 11.03 -13.69
CA GLU A 59 -14.32 11.83 -14.85
C GLU A 59 -13.56 13.16 -14.92
N GLU A 60 -12.89 13.57 -13.85
CA GLU A 60 -12.01 14.75 -13.83
C GLU A 60 -10.60 14.43 -14.36
N ILE A 61 -10.31 13.19 -14.72
CA ILE A 61 -9.03 12.79 -15.34
C ILE A 61 -9.20 12.77 -16.87
N VAL A 62 -8.31 13.43 -17.60
CA VAL A 62 -8.37 13.59 -19.06
C VAL A 62 -8.40 12.23 -19.77
N GLU A 63 -7.53 11.33 -19.35
CA GLU A 63 -7.29 10.04 -20.01
C GLU A 63 -8.35 8.98 -19.64
N TYR A 64 -9.14 9.19 -18.59
CA TYR A 64 -10.01 8.16 -18.00
C TYR A 64 -10.95 7.47 -18.99
N PRO A 65 -11.66 8.17 -19.90
CA PRO A 65 -12.53 7.51 -20.87
C PRO A 65 -11.80 6.58 -21.85
N LYS A 66 -10.49 6.78 -22.05
CA LYS A 66 -9.65 6.01 -22.98
C LYS A 66 -8.78 4.95 -22.28
N MET A 67 -8.80 4.92 -20.95
CA MET A 67 -8.08 3.91 -20.18
C MET A 67 -8.68 2.53 -20.41
N ARG A 68 -7.85 1.50 -20.33
CA ARG A 68 -8.32 0.11 -20.31
C ARG A 68 -9.25 -0.14 -19.12
N PRO A 69 -10.22 -1.07 -19.20
CA PRO A 69 -11.17 -1.34 -18.11
C PRO A 69 -10.50 -1.66 -16.78
N GLU A 70 -9.38 -2.39 -16.79
CA GLU A 70 -8.63 -2.74 -15.59
C GLU A 70 -8.04 -1.49 -14.91
N VAL A 71 -7.51 -0.56 -15.71
CA VAL A 71 -6.93 0.71 -15.23
C VAL A 71 -8.03 1.65 -14.74
N GLN A 72 -9.16 1.74 -15.44
CA GLN A 72 -10.31 2.50 -14.95
C GLN A 72 -10.77 1.99 -13.59
N LYS A 73 -10.82 0.67 -13.41
CA LYS A 73 -11.16 0.07 -12.11
C LYS A 73 -10.12 0.42 -11.05
N LEU A 74 -8.83 0.32 -11.34
CA LEU A 74 -7.77 0.74 -10.42
C LEU A 74 -7.92 2.21 -10.00
N VAL A 75 -8.20 3.11 -10.94
CA VAL A 75 -8.44 4.54 -10.65
C VAL A 75 -9.66 4.72 -9.75
N ARG A 76 -10.79 4.07 -10.05
CA ARG A 76 -11.99 4.15 -9.21
C ARG A 76 -11.73 3.64 -7.79
N GLU A 77 -11.10 2.48 -7.64
CA GLU A 77 -10.82 1.92 -6.32
C GLU A 77 -9.81 2.75 -5.53
N SER A 78 -8.83 3.34 -6.21
CA SER A 78 -7.89 4.30 -5.60
C SER A 78 -8.62 5.53 -5.06
N LEU A 79 -9.52 6.13 -5.85
CA LEU A 79 -10.27 7.33 -5.45
C LEU A 79 -11.32 7.06 -4.37
N LYS A 80 -11.87 5.83 -4.29
CA LYS A 80 -12.69 5.41 -3.14
C LYS A 80 -11.90 5.43 -1.83
N LEU A 81 -10.62 5.02 -1.85
CA LEU A 81 -9.79 5.03 -0.65
C LEU A 81 -9.51 6.45 -0.12
N THR A 82 -9.40 7.46 -1.00
CA THR A 82 -9.20 8.85 -0.56
C THR A 82 -10.43 9.44 0.11
N ALA A 83 -11.63 8.96 -0.24
CA ALA A 83 -12.89 9.39 0.38
C ALA A 83 -13.05 8.91 1.83
N LEU A 84 -12.21 7.97 2.29
CA LEU A 84 -12.25 7.43 3.65
C LEU A 84 -11.57 8.33 4.70
N GLY A 85 -10.91 9.42 4.31
CA GLY A 85 -10.28 10.35 5.26
C GLY A 85 -9.11 9.75 6.04
N LEU A 86 -8.38 8.80 5.46
CA LEU A 86 -7.35 8.04 6.15
C LEU A 86 -6.03 8.82 6.24
N GLY A 87 -5.40 8.77 7.40
CA GLY A 87 -4.07 9.30 7.65
C GLY A 87 -2.93 8.46 7.05
N TYR A 88 -1.71 8.84 7.38
CA TYR A 88 -0.52 8.05 7.06
C TYR A 88 -0.06 7.30 8.31
N THR A 89 -0.03 5.98 8.23
CA THR A 89 0.40 5.12 9.34
C THR A 89 1.45 4.15 8.82
N TYR A 90 2.70 4.31 9.25
CA TYR A 90 3.81 3.47 8.82
C TYR A 90 3.53 1.99 9.16
N GLY A 91 3.81 1.07 8.22
CA GLY A 91 3.58 -0.37 8.41
C GLY A 91 2.12 -0.81 8.26
N SER A 92 1.15 0.11 8.09
CA SER A 92 -0.26 -0.24 7.95
C SER A 92 -0.71 -0.39 6.48
N ASN A 93 -1.55 -1.39 6.22
CA ASN A 93 -2.32 -1.57 4.97
C ASN A 93 -3.81 -1.81 5.24
N ASN A 94 -4.26 -1.57 6.47
CA ASN A 94 -5.65 -1.75 6.89
C ASN A 94 -6.29 -0.36 7.12
N PRO A 95 -7.37 0.01 6.40
CA PRO A 95 -8.07 1.26 6.64
C PRO A 95 -8.67 1.38 8.05
N GLU A 96 -8.94 0.27 8.74
CA GLU A 96 -9.44 0.28 10.13
C GLU A 96 -8.45 0.92 11.10
N ASN A 97 -7.15 0.87 10.78
CA ASN A 97 -6.08 1.53 11.55
C ASN A 97 -6.06 3.06 11.36
N LYS A 98 -7.11 3.64 10.74
CA LYS A 98 -7.28 5.08 10.45
C LYS A 98 -6.19 5.68 9.56
N GLY A 99 -5.30 4.87 9.01
CA GLY A 99 -4.23 5.28 8.13
C GLY A 99 -3.48 4.10 7.53
N MET A 100 -2.79 4.36 6.43
CA MET A 100 -2.01 3.38 5.69
C MET A 100 -0.68 3.97 5.25
N ASP A 101 0.34 3.13 5.08
CA ASP A 101 1.60 3.53 4.47
C ASP A 101 1.51 3.54 2.94
N CYS A 102 2.56 4.02 2.28
CA CYS A 102 2.61 4.13 0.83
C CYS A 102 2.34 2.81 0.11
N SER A 103 3.09 1.77 0.47
CA SER A 103 2.99 0.44 -0.15
C SER A 103 1.73 -0.31 0.23
N GLY A 104 1.21 -0.14 1.45
CA GLY A 104 -0.04 -0.71 1.91
C GLY A 104 -1.24 -0.13 1.17
N THR A 105 -1.20 1.18 0.90
CA THR A 105 -2.21 1.88 0.10
C THR A 105 -2.22 1.39 -1.34
N VAL A 106 -1.05 1.31 -1.98
CA VAL A 106 -0.92 0.77 -3.34
C VAL A 106 -1.38 -0.69 -3.38
N GLN A 107 -0.92 -1.52 -2.45
CA GLN A 107 -1.33 -2.92 -2.35
C GLN A 107 -2.86 -3.07 -2.25
N ARG A 108 -3.51 -2.24 -1.42
CA ARG A 108 -4.96 -2.27 -1.24
C ARG A 108 -5.70 -1.88 -2.52
N ALA A 109 -5.26 -0.81 -3.20
CA ALA A 109 -5.83 -0.38 -4.46
C ALA A 109 -5.70 -1.45 -5.55
N LEU A 110 -4.52 -2.08 -5.66
CA LEU A 110 -4.28 -3.19 -6.60
C LEU A 110 -5.18 -4.39 -6.32
N LYS A 111 -5.31 -4.80 -5.04
CA LYS A 111 -6.23 -5.89 -4.65
C LYS A 111 -7.67 -5.58 -5.00
N ALA A 112 -8.15 -4.37 -4.69
CA ALA A 112 -9.51 -3.94 -5.02
C ALA A 112 -9.74 -3.89 -6.54
N ALA A 113 -8.71 -3.55 -7.32
CA ALA A 113 -8.74 -3.61 -8.78
C ALA A 113 -8.78 -5.05 -9.32
N GLY A 114 -8.43 -6.06 -8.53
CA GLY A 114 -8.47 -7.48 -8.89
C GLY A 114 -7.09 -8.12 -9.10
N VAL A 115 -6.00 -7.41 -8.81
CA VAL A 115 -4.65 -7.99 -8.83
C VAL A 115 -4.53 -8.99 -7.69
N LYS A 116 -4.15 -10.22 -8.03
CA LYS A 116 -3.95 -11.30 -7.04
C LYS A 116 -2.59 -11.15 -6.38
N ASN A 117 -2.58 -11.22 -5.04
CA ASN A 117 -1.38 -11.27 -4.22
C ASN A 117 -0.30 -10.20 -4.52
N PRO A 118 -0.65 -8.90 -4.67
CA PRO A 118 0.37 -7.87 -4.87
C PRO A 118 1.30 -7.79 -3.64
N PRO A 119 2.61 -7.56 -3.84
CA PRO A 119 3.58 -7.54 -2.74
C PRO A 119 3.28 -6.44 -1.71
N ARG A 120 3.77 -6.63 -0.47
CA ARG A 120 3.46 -5.71 0.65
C ARG A 120 4.33 -4.47 0.70
N SER A 121 5.60 -4.54 0.31
CA SER A 121 6.56 -3.45 0.51
C SER A 121 6.83 -2.69 -0.80
N SER A 122 7.19 -1.41 -0.73
CA SER A 122 7.54 -0.61 -1.91
C SER A 122 8.67 -1.24 -2.73
N TYR A 123 9.65 -1.86 -2.07
CA TYR A 123 10.76 -2.56 -2.72
C TYR A 123 10.33 -3.84 -3.43
N THR A 124 9.51 -4.67 -2.79
CA THR A 124 9.02 -5.90 -3.44
C THR A 124 8.00 -5.60 -4.53
N ILE A 125 7.23 -4.52 -4.42
CA ILE A 125 6.38 -4.00 -5.52
C ILE A 125 7.24 -3.55 -6.70
N TYR A 126 8.35 -2.85 -6.45
CA TYR A 126 9.30 -2.46 -7.51
C TYR A 126 9.89 -3.69 -8.22
N GLN A 127 10.34 -4.70 -7.48
CA GLN A 127 10.85 -5.95 -8.05
C GLN A 127 9.79 -6.67 -8.88
N TRP A 128 8.55 -6.72 -8.38
CA TRP A 128 7.43 -7.33 -9.07
C TRP A 128 7.10 -6.63 -10.39
N ALA A 129 7.01 -5.30 -10.41
CA ALA A 129 6.83 -4.54 -11.63
C ALA A 129 8.05 -4.66 -12.58
N GLY A 130 9.25 -4.79 -12.03
CA GLY A 130 10.50 -5.00 -12.76
C GLY A 130 10.63 -6.37 -13.41
N ALA A 131 10.02 -7.41 -12.85
CA ALA A 131 10.10 -8.78 -13.40
C ALA A 131 9.48 -8.89 -14.80
N ALA A 132 8.56 -7.98 -15.15
CA ALA A 132 8.01 -7.87 -16.50
C ALA A 132 8.94 -7.14 -17.50
N GLY A 133 10.11 -6.66 -17.06
CA GLY A 133 11.10 -5.96 -17.89
C GLY A 133 10.72 -4.52 -18.29
N ASN A 134 9.68 -3.96 -17.68
CA ASN A 134 9.03 -2.72 -18.16
C ASN A 134 9.26 -1.48 -17.29
N ILE A 135 10.17 -1.53 -16.31
CA ILE A 135 10.52 -0.33 -15.52
C ILE A 135 11.35 0.62 -16.38
N ARG A 136 10.86 1.85 -16.51
CA ARG A 136 11.56 2.98 -17.11
C ARG A 136 12.27 3.76 -16.03
N LEU A 137 13.59 3.81 -16.11
CA LEU A 137 14.41 4.58 -15.19
C LEU A 137 14.38 6.06 -15.59
N ALA A 138 14.27 6.93 -14.60
CA ALA A 138 14.25 8.39 -14.78
C ALA A 138 15.02 9.10 -13.66
N ARG A 139 16.08 8.45 -13.14
CA ARG A 139 16.97 9.05 -12.15
C ARG A 139 17.70 10.24 -12.76
N GLY A 140 17.77 11.34 -12.01
CA GLY A 140 18.49 12.54 -12.42
C GLY A 140 17.71 13.46 -13.38
N VAL A 141 16.52 13.04 -13.83
CA VAL A 141 15.64 13.90 -14.61
C VAL A 141 15.02 14.96 -13.69
N GLU A 142 15.03 16.22 -14.13
CA GLU A 142 14.59 17.38 -13.32
C GLU A 142 13.27 17.99 -13.80
N SER A 143 12.76 17.58 -14.97
CA SER A 143 11.53 18.10 -15.60
C SER A 143 10.59 16.96 -16.02
N LEU A 144 9.28 17.19 -15.91
CA LEU A 144 8.25 16.23 -16.34
C LEU A 144 7.99 16.29 -17.85
N GLU A 145 8.51 17.31 -18.52
CA GLU A 145 8.45 17.51 -19.97
C GLU A 145 9.55 16.71 -20.71
N ASP A 146 10.49 16.13 -19.96
CA ASP A 146 11.56 15.27 -20.48
C ASP A 146 11.02 14.01 -21.19
N GLU A 147 11.75 13.53 -22.19
CA GLU A 147 11.38 12.34 -22.98
C GLU A 147 11.20 11.08 -22.12
N ALA A 148 11.89 11.01 -20.97
CA ALA A 148 11.74 9.93 -19.99
C ALA A 148 10.30 9.75 -19.53
N PHE A 149 9.45 10.78 -19.60
CA PHE A 149 8.04 10.74 -19.17
C PHE A 149 7.03 10.61 -20.31
N GLN A 150 7.44 10.64 -21.58
CA GLN A 150 6.52 10.50 -22.72
C GLN A 150 5.74 9.18 -22.72
N LYS A 151 6.29 8.14 -22.08
CA LYS A 151 5.68 6.81 -21.98
C LYS A 151 4.97 6.56 -20.66
N LEU A 152 4.89 7.55 -19.77
CA LEU A 152 4.15 7.46 -18.52
C LEU A 152 2.65 7.41 -18.81
N LYS A 153 1.96 6.42 -18.24
CA LYS A 153 0.53 6.18 -18.49
C LYS A 153 -0.23 5.98 -17.19
N PRO A 154 -1.51 6.41 -17.13
CA PRO A 154 -2.37 6.13 -15.98
C PRO A 154 -2.34 4.65 -15.59
N GLY A 155 -2.22 4.39 -14.28
CA GLY A 155 -2.03 3.07 -13.72
C GLY A 155 -0.56 2.71 -13.45
N ASP A 156 0.42 3.40 -14.05
CA ASP A 156 1.83 3.14 -13.78
C ASP A 156 2.18 3.37 -12.30
N LEU A 157 2.99 2.47 -11.76
CA LEU A 157 3.59 2.57 -10.45
C LEU A 157 4.81 3.48 -10.51
N LEU A 158 4.87 4.43 -9.58
CA LEU A 158 5.91 5.43 -9.47
C LEU A 158 6.80 5.13 -8.26
N PHE A 159 8.12 5.15 -8.42
CA PHE A 159 9.04 4.74 -7.37
C PHE A 159 10.03 5.84 -6.98
N TRP A 160 10.27 5.98 -5.67
CA TRP A 160 11.28 6.87 -5.12
C TRP A 160 12.20 6.13 -4.15
N GLU A 161 13.39 6.68 -3.98
CA GLU A 161 14.34 6.36 -2.90
C GLU A 161 14.58 7.59 -2.02
N GLY A 162 15.18 7.39 -0.84
CA GLY A 162 15.58 8.49 0.05
C GLY A 162 14.44 9.24 0.76
N THR A 163 13.21 8.70 0.76
CA THR A 163 12.07 9.28 1.51
C THR A 163 12.06 8.88 2.99
N TYR A 164 12.76 7.80 3.34
CA TYR A 164 13.09 7.39 4.70
C TYR A 164 14.30 6.44 4.65
N ALA A 165 14.93 6.18 5.80
CA ALA A 165 16.08 5.28 5.89
C ALA A 165 15.66 3.82 5.61
N THR A 166 16.35 3.16 4.68
CA THR A 166 16.05 1.78 4.30
C THR A 166 17.18 0.85 4.74
N ALA A 167 16.86 -0.42 4.99
CA ALA A 167 17.87 -1.47 5.07
C ALA A 167 18.72 -1.52 3.78
N LYS A 168 19.87 -2.22 3.83
CA LYS A 168 20.77 -2.40 2.67
C LYS A 168 20.04 -3.17 1.55
N ARG A 169 19.49 -2.44 0.58
CA ARG A 169 18.83 -2.98 -0.62
C ARG A 169 19.22 -2.16 -1.85
N LYS A 170 19.26 -2.78 -3.03
CA LYS A 170 19.63 -2.14 -4.30
C LYS A 170 18.52 -2.35 -5.35
N PRO A 171 17.97 -1.28 -5.95
CA PRO A 171 18.02 0.11 -5.46
C PRO A 171 17.29 0.29 -4.11
N PRO A 172 17.61 1.34 -3.31
CA PRO A 172 17.02 1.60 -2.00
C PRO A 172 15.60 2.20 -2.07
N ILE A 173 14.69 1.53 -2.79
CA ILE A 173 13.29 2.00 -2.98
C ILE A 173 12.62 2.22 -1.63
N SER A 174 12.16 3.43 -1.36
CA SER A 174 11.52 3.81 -0.09
C SER A 174 10.09 4.30 -0.30
N HIS A 175 9.62 4.51 -1.52
CA HIS A 175 8.24 4.99 -1.73
C HIS A 175 7.65 4.45 -3.02
N VAL A 176 6.33 4.28 -3.01
CA VAL A 176 5.55 3.92 -4.20
C VAL A 176 4.22 4.67 -4.22
N MET A 177 3.80 5.11 -5.40
CA MET A 177 2.49 5.71 -5.68
C MET A 177 1.98 5.24 -7.04
N ILE A 178 0.73 5.55 -7.38
CA ILE A 178 0.11 5.26 -8.67
C ILE A 178 -0.07 6.57 -9.44
N TYR A 179 0.32 6.60 -10.71
CA TYR A 179 0.00 7.70 -11.61
C TYR A 179 -1.46 7.63 -12.05
N LEU A 180 -2.22 8.69 -11.81
CA LEU A 180 -3.65 8.73 -12.18
C LEU A 180 -3.87 9.34 -13.56
N GLY A 181 -2.95 10.19 -14.05
CA GLY A 181 -3.13 10.93 -15.29
C GLY A 181 -3.14 12.44 -15.06
N THR A 182 -3.80 13.14 -15.96
CA THR A 182 -3.86 14.59 -16.02
C THR A 182 -5.19 15.09 -15.47
N TRP A 183 -5.16 16.00 -14.51
CA TRP A 183 -6.38 16.59 -13.98
C TRP A 183 -6.94 17.62 -14.95
N LYS A 184 -8.21 17.46 -15.36
CA LYS A 184 -8.88 18.32 -16.35
C LYS A 184 -8.92 19.79 -15.94
N LYS A 185 -8.95 20.07 -14.63
CA LYS A 185 -9.13 21.44 -14.12
C LYS A 185 -8.00 22.38 -14.51
N ASP A 186 -6.76 21.88 -14.53
CA ASP A 186 -5.58 22.72 -14.76
C ASP A 186 -4.49 22.06 -15.62
N GLY A 187 -4.78 20.90 -16.20
CA GLY A 187 -3.86 20.21 -17.11
C GLY A 187 -2.62 19.65 -16.43
N LYS A 188 -2.55 19.64 -15.09
CA LYS A 188 -1.37 19.18 -14.37
C LYS A 188 -1.51 17.72 -13.90
N PRO A 189 -0.41 16.95 -13.92
CA PRO A 189 -0.43 15.54 -13.54
C PRO A 189 -0.75 15.34 -12.06
N VAL A 190 -1.47 14.26 -11.78
CA VAL A 190 -1.89 13.86 -10.43
C VAL A 190 -1.60 12.39 -10.16
N ILE A 191 -1.33 12.09 -8.90
CA ILE A 191 -0.93 10.76 -8.43
C ILE A 191 -1.73 10.41 -7.18
N PHE A 192 -1.87 9.11 -6.93
CA PHE A 192 -2.53 8.56 -5.76
C PHE A 192 -1.55 7.78 -4.90
N GLY A 193 -1.68 7.91 -3.58
CA GLY A 193 -0.95 7.09 -2.62
C GLY A 193 -1.15 7.57 -1.20
N ALA A 194 -0.22 7.22 -0.32
CA ALA A 194 -0.19 7.76 1.03
C ALA A 194 1.15 8.45 1.32
N SER A 195 1.08 9.65 1.89
CA SER A 195 2.26 10.44 2.26
C SER A 195 2.01 11.29 3.48
N SER A 196 3.06 11.57 4.25
CA SER A 196 3.05 12.64 5.26
C SER A 196 3.70 13.90 4.70
N GLY A 197 2.89 14.81 4.15
CA GLY A 197 3.35 16.17 3.81
C GLY A 197 3.69 16.44 2.36
N ARG A 198 3.19 15.63 1.43
CA ARG A 198 3.18 15.99 0.00
C ARG A 198 2.18 17.12 -0.26
N ARG A 199 2.24 17.69 -1.45
CA ARG A 199 1.41 18.85 -1.82
C ARG A 199 0.32 18.45 -2.80
N PHE A 200 -0.79 19.17 -2.72
CA PHE A 200 -1.78 19.27 -3.78
C PHE A 200 -2.08 20.75 -4.00
N ARG A 201 -1.72 21.25 -5.18
CA ARG A 201 -1.93 22.63 -5.64
C ARG A 201 -1.56 23.66 -4.58
N GLY A 202 -0.32 23.55 -4.09
CA GLY A 202 0.24 24.49 -3.13
C GLY A 202 -0.19 24.26 -1.68
N LYS A 203 -1.09 23.33 -1.38
CA LYS A 203 -1.48 22.99 0.00
C LYS A 203 -0.77 21.72 0.46
N LYS A 204 -0.29 21.69 1.71
CA LYS A 204 0.25 20.47 2.32
C LYS A 204 -0.90 19.53 2.66
N ILE A 205 -0.78 18.28 2.21
CA ILE A 205 -1.77 17.21 2.31
C ILE A 205 -1.10 16.01 2.99
N HIS A 206 -1.88 15.27 3.77
CA HIS A 206 -1.41 14.12 4.55
C HIS A 206 -2.38 12.95 4.42
N GLY A 207 -1.84 11.73 4.47
CA GLY A 207 -2.63 10.51 4.45
C GLY A 207 -2.85 9.94 3.06
N VAL A 208 -3.89 9.11 2.93
CA VAL A 208 -4.29 8.45 1.67
C VAL A 208 -5.05 9.46 0.82
N SER A 209 -4.42 9.94 -0.25
CA SER A 209 -4.89 11.12 -0.97
C SER A 209 -4.44 11.16 -2.42
N VAL A 210 -5.01 12.08 -3.17
CA VAL A 210 -4.45 12.61 -4.42
C VAL A 210 -3.41 13.68 -4.11
N PHE A 211 -2.31 13.69 -4.86
CA PHE A 211 -1.21 14.65 -4.77
C PHE A 211 -0.81 15.17 -6.15
N ASP A 212 -0.10 16.29 -6.16
CA ASP A 212 0.62 16.75 -7.35
C ASP A 212 1.70 15.72 -7.72
N PHE A 213 1.82 15.38 -9.01
CA PHE A 213 3.05 14.74 -9.47
C PHE A 213 4.11 15.82 -9.66
N ALA A 214 5.16 15.77 -8.85
CA ALA A 214 6.31 16.64 -8.95
C ALA A 214 7.58 15.84 -8.67
N LEU A 215 8.64 16.16 -9.41
CA LEU A 215 9.94 15.56 -9.19
C LEU A 215 10.59 16.18 -7.94
N PRO A 216 11.35 15.39 -7.16
CA PRO A 216 12.14 15.94 -6.07
C PRO A 216 13.15 16.96 -6.59
N ARG A 217 13.38 18.03 -5.81
CA ARG A 217 14.45 19.00 -6.12
C ARG A 217 15.82 18.31 -6.12
N LYS A 218 16.77 18.86 -6.87
CA LYS A 218 18.13 18.32 -6.99
C LYS A 218 18.85 18.16 -5.63
N GLU A 219 18.58 19.06 -4.69
CA GLU A 219 19.17 19.06 -3.34
C GLU A 219 18.43 18.13 -2.37
N SER A 220 17.28 17.57 -2.78
CA SER A 220 16.51 16.65 -1.94
C SER A 220 17.24 15.33 -1.76
N LYS A 221 17.16 14.78 -0.54
CA LYS A 221 17.54 13.39 -0.25
C LYS A 221 16.69 12.39 -1.04
N ALA A 222 15.43 12.74 -1.28
CA ALA A 222 14.53 11.90 -2.07
C ALA A 222 14.91 12.00 -3.56
N LYS A 223 14.94 10.86 -4.26
CA LYS A 223 15.17 10.80 -5.71
C LYS A 223 14.06 10.01 -6.37
N PHE A 224 13.58 10.50 -7.50
CA PHE A 224 12.70 9.70 -8.35
C PHE A 224 13.53 8.65 -9.07
N VAL A 225 13.09 7.40 -8.99
CA VAL A 225 13.82 6.26 -9.55
C VAL A 225 13.34 5.95 -10.96
N GLY A 226 12.02 5.93 -11.14
CA GLY A 226 11.41 5.49 -12.37
C GLY A 226 9.96 5.06 -12.15
N TYR A 227 9.37 4.52 -13.21
CA TYR A 227 7.99 4.07 -13.23
C TYR A 227 7.81 2.84 -14.11
N GLY A 228 6.69 2.15 -13.97
CA GLY A 228 6.31 1.09 -14.90
C GLY A 228 4.92 0.52 -14.60
N PRO A 229 4.43 -0.36 -15.48
CA PRO A 229 3.06 -0.86 -15.41
C PRO A 229 2.84 -1.81 -14.22
N VAL A 230 1.56 -1.99 -13.90
CA VAL A 230 1.00 -3.06 -13.04
C VAL A 230 0.79 -4.32 -13.88
#